data_AF-A0A968M555-F1
#
_entry.id   AF-A0A968M555-F1
#
_cell.length_a   1.000
_cell.length_b   1.000
_cell.length_c   1.000
_cell.angle_alpha   90.00
_cell.angle_beta   90.00
_cell.angle_gamma   90.00
#
_symmetry.space_group_name_H-M   'P 1'
#
loop_
_entity.id
_entity.type
_entity.pdbx_description
1 polymer ?
#
loop_
_entity_poly.entity_id
_entity_poly.type
_entity_poly.pdbx_seq_one_letter_code
_entity_poly.pdbx_strand_id
1 'polypeptide(L)'
;AEYLTVLEAGPEVTVAHLKGTIAQIRRIAELDKTAPVLVIVDYLQLMCCGDEKLDSGANEVLRVSRVATGLKQLARDTGAAVVAISDINKAAYQKRFGLER
;
A
#
# COMPACT_ATOMS: atom_id res chain seq x y z
N ALA A 1 19.81 -4.28 7.88
CA ALA A 1 19.92 -4.97 6.59
C ALA A 1 20.11 -3.92 5.51
N GLU A 2 21.15 -4.04 4.69
CA GLU A 2 21.64 -3.00 3.77
C GLU A 2 20.61 -2.49 2.75
N TYR A 3 19.67 -3.36 2.34
CA TYR A 3 18.62 -3.04 1.34
C TYR A 3 17.21 -2.99 1.94
N LEU A 4 17.09 -2.81 3.25
CA LEU A 4 15.81 -2.72 3.93
C LEU A 4 15.50 -1.27 4.28
N THR A 5 14.37 -0.76 3.79
CA THR A 5 13.78 0.51 4.22
C THR A 5 12.47 0.22 4.94
N VAL A 6 12.31 0.78 6.13
CA VAL A 6 11.07 0.69 6.91
C VAL A 6 10.46 2.08 6.96
N LEU A 7 9.17 2.16 6.63
CA LEU A 7 8.37 3.38 6.73
C LEU A 7 7.25 3.12 7.74
N GLU A 8 7.18 3.94 8.78
CA GLU A 8 6.05 3.91 9.69
C GLU A 8 4.84 4.57 9.01
N ALA A 9 3.67 3.94 9.10
CA ALA A 9 2.47 4.50 8.50
C ALA A 9 2.12 5.84 9.17
N GLY A 10 1.88 6.86 8.34
CA GLY A 10 1.52 8.20 8.76
C GLY A 10 0.81 8.94 7.63
N PRO A 11 0.28 10.15 7.87
CA PRO A 11 -0.44 10.95 6.88
C PRO A 11 0.33 11.14 5.56
N GLU A 12 1.65 11.22 5.64
CA GLU A 12 2.58 11.37 4.53
C GLU A 12 2.86 10.06 3.76
N VAL A 13 2.56 8.90 4.35
CA VAL A 13 2.82 7.59 3.73
C VAL A 13 1.65 7.22 2.82
N THR A 14 1.72 7.78 1.62
CA THR A 14 0.80 7.53 0.50
C THR A 14 1.47 6.68 -0.59
N VAL A 15 0.67 6.21 -1.56
CA VAL A 15 1.22 5.53 -2.76
C VAL A 15 2.22 6.41 -3.52
N ALA A 16 2.00 7.72 -3.56
CA ALA A 16 2.91 8.67 -4.21
C ALA A 16 4.26 8.74 -3.48
N HIS A 17 4.22 8.75 -2.15
CA HIS A 17 5.43 8.67 -1.32
C HIS A 17 6.21 7.39 -1.63
N LEU A 18 5.55 6.21 -1.64
CA LEU A 18 6.18 4.94 -1.99
C LEU A 18 6.87 4.97 -3.35
N LYS A 19 6.26 5.61 -4.36
CA LYS A 19 6.87 5.78 -5.70
C LYS A 19 8.18 6.56 -5.63
N GLY A 20 8.21 7.64 -4.87
CA GLY A 20 9.43 8.41 -4.60
C GLY A 20 10.49 7.59 -3.86
N THR A 21 10.08 6.85 -2.83
CA THR A 21 10.98 6.00 -2.04
C THR A 21 11.63 4.91 -2.89
N ILE A 22 10.88 4.24 -3.78
CA ILE A 22 11.43 3.22 -4.68
C ILE A 22 12.53 3.81 -5.57
N ALA A 23 12.28 4.99 -6.16
CA ALA A 23 13.27 5.67 -7.00
C ALA A 23 14.51 6.08 -6.20
N GLN A 24 14.32 6.56 -4.97
CA GLN A 24 15.41 6.94 -4.08
C GLN A 24 16.26 5.73 -3.65
N ILE A 25 15.63 4.61 -3.25
CA ILE A 25 16.34 3.40 -2.82
C ILE A 25 17.19 2.85 -3.97
N ARG A 26 16.63 2.75 -5.18
CA ARG A 26 17.40 2.31 -6.36
C ARG A 26 18.63 3.18 -6.58
N ARG A 27 18.48 4.51 -6.46
CA ARG A 27 19.61 5.44 -6.61
C ARG A 27 20.65 5.27 -5.51
N ILE A 28 20.25 5.16 -4.25
CA ILE A 28 21.17 5.01 -3.10
C ILE A 28 21.95 3.69 -3.19
N ALA A 29 21.28 2.63 -3.62
CA ALA A 29 21.85 1.31 -3.80
C ALA A 29 22.57 1.11 -5.15
N GLU A 30 22.71 2.16 -5.97
CA GLU A 30 23.31 2.10 -7.31
C GLU A 30 22.70 1.04 -8.24
N LEU A 31 21.39 0.79 -8.08
CA LEU A 31 20.63 -0.19 -8.83
C LEU A 31 20.04 0.41 -10.11
N ASP A 32 19.95 -0.41 -11.16
CA ASP A 32 19.25 -0.03 -12.38
C ASP A 32 17.74 0.22 -12.13
N LYS A 33 17.11 0.99 -13.02
CA LYS A 33 15.67 1.28 -12.98
C LYS A 33 14.80 0.02 -13.07
N THR A 34 15.32 -1.08 -13.60
CA THR A 34 14.60 -2.36 -13.69
C THR A 34 14.90 -3.31 -12.53
N ALA A 35 15.81 -2.94 -11.62
CA ALA A 35 16.18 -3.78 -10.50
C ALA A 35 14.94 -4.10 -9.63
N PRO A 36 14.81 -5.35 -9.17
CA PRO A 36 13.63 -5.79 -8.43
C PRO A 36 13.54 -5.06 -7.10
N VAL A 37 12.34 -4.58 -6.78
CA VAL A 37 11.99 -4.00 -5.49
C VAL A 37 10.74 -4.69 -4.98
N LEU A 38 10.78 -5.15 -3.74
CA LEU A 38 9.62 -5.69 -3.03
C LEU A 38 9.08 -4.61 -2.09
N VAL A 39 7.81 -4.27 -2.24
CA VAL A 39 7.07 -3.39 -1.34
C VAL A 39 6.11 -4.24 -0.53
N ILE A 40 6.22 -4.18 0.80
CA ILE A 40 5.30 -4.82 1.73
C ILE A 40 4.53 -3.72 2.44
N VAL A 41 3.20 -3.77 2.36
CA VAL A 41 2.29 -2.86 3.08
C VAL A 41 1.59 -3.64 4.19
N ASP A 42 1.92 -3.31 5.44
CA ASP A 42 1.35 -3.91 6.65
C ASP A 42 0.77 -2.79 7.55
N TYR A 43 -0.53 -2.52 7.57
CA TYR A 43 -1.61 -3.08 6.75
C TYR A 43 -2.34 -1.98 5.97
N LEU A 44 -3.00 -2.36 4.88
CA LEU A 44 -3.62 -1.49 3.86
C LEU A 44 -4.47 -0.35 4.44
N GLN A 45 -5.22 -0.64 5.49
CA GLN A 45 -6.13 0.30 6.13
C GLN A 45 -5.40 1.43 6.88
N LEU A 46 -4.10 1.34 7.15
CA LEU A 46 -3.35 2.46 7.74
C LEU A 46 -2.88 3.48 6.71
N MET A 47 -2.92 3.15 5.42
CA MET A 47 -2.44 4.03 4.37
C MET A 47 -3.41 5.16 4.01
N CYS A 48 -2.89 6.37 3.85
CA CYS A 48 -3.64 7.47 3.27
C CYS A 48 -3.74 7.31 1.74
N CYS A 49 -4.91 7.63 1.19
CA CYS A 49 -5.16 7.60 -0.25
C CYS A 49 -4.77 8.91 -0.96
N GLY A 50 -4.37 9.95 -0.20
CA GLY A 50 -3.97 11.25 -0.72
C GLY A 50 -5.14 12.17 -1.03
N ASP A 51 -6.33 11.88 -0.50
CA ASP A 51 -7.52 12.71 -0.58
C ASP A 51 -7.97 13.02 0.85
N GLU A 52 -7.73 14.26 1.29
CA GLU A 52 -7.97 14.68 2.68
C GLU A 52 -9.38 14.37 3.17
N LYS A 53 -10.40 14.48 2.30
CA LYS A 53 -11.80 14.22 2.67
C LYS A 53 -12.05 12.74 2.92
N LEU A 54 -11.37 11.87 2.19
CA LEU A 54 -11.48 10.42 2.38
C LEU A 54 -10.58 9.92 3.51
N ASP A 55 -9.41 10.53 3.68
CA ASP A 55 -8.44 10.16 4.71
C ASP A 55 -8.89 10.57 6.12
N SER A 56 -9.67 11.65 6.24
CA SER A 56 -10.33 12.07 7.49
C SER A 56 -11.79 11.58 7.61
N GLY A 57 -12.32 10.96 6.56
CA GLY A 57 -13.73 10.59 6.46
C GLY A 57 -14.04 9.19 6.97
N ALA A 58 -15.33 8.91 7.17
CA ALA A 58 -15.81 7.60 7.65
C ALA A 58 -15.87 6.51 6.56
N ASN A 59 -15.66 6.86 5.27
CA ASN A 59 -15.80 5.91 4.17
C ASN A 59 -14.50 5.13 3.91
N GLU A 60 -14.15 4.27 4.87
CA GLU A 60 -12.95 3.44 4.83
C GLU A 60 -12.90 2.55 3.58
N VAL A 61 -14.03 1.95 3.17
CA VAL A 61 -14.09 1.05 2.02
C VAL A 61 -13.63 1.75 0.74
N LEU A 62 -14.08 2.99 0.52
CA LEU A 62 -13.68 3.77 -0.65
C LEU A 62 -12.19 4.17 -0.58
N ARG A 63 -11.71 4.61 0.60
CA ARG A 63 -10.29 4.94 0.81
C ARG A 63 -9.39 3.74 0.53
N VAL A 64 -9.68 2.59 1.13
CA VAL A 64 -8.92 1.34 0.92
C VAL A 64 -8.95 0.90 -0.54
N SER A 65 -10.10 1.02 -1.21
CA SER A 65 -10.23 0.71 -2.65
C SER A 65 -9.35 1.61 -3.52
N ARG A 66 -9.24 2.90 -3.16
CA ARG A 66 -8.32 3.84 -3.82
C ARG A 66 -6.86 3.49 -3.57
N VAL A 67 -6.48 3.19 -2.32
CA VAL A 67 -5.11 2.74 -1.99
C VAL A 67 -4.76 1.48 -2.79
N ALA A 68 -5.61 0.46 -2.78
CA ALA A 68 -5.38 -0.79 -3.52
C ALA A 68 -5.21 -0.56 -5.03
N THR A 69 -6.05 0.30 -5.62
CA THR A 69 -5.90 0.71 -7.03
C THR A 69 -4.58 1.44 -7.27
N GLY A 70 -4.20 2.35 -6.38
CA GLY A 70 -2.93 3.07 -6.44
C GLY A 70 -1.73 2.14 -6.36
N LEU A 71 -1.73 1.17 -5.44
CA LEU A 71 -0.67 0.17 -5.30
C LEU A 71 -0.53 -0.71 -6.56
N LYS A 72 -1.66 -1.06 -7.19
CA LYS A 72 -1.63 -1.75 -8.49
C LYS A 72 -0.98 -0.91 -9.58
N GLN A 73 -1.27 0.40 -9.62
CA GLN A 73 -0.63 1.31 -10.57
C GLN A 73 0.86 1.50 -10.25
N LEU A 74 1.23 1.59 -8.97
CA LEU A 74 2.62 1.66 -8.51
C LEU A 74 3.44 0.48 -9.03
N ALA A 75 2.92 -0.74 -8.89
CA ALA A 75 3.58 -1.95 -9.39
C ALA A 75 3.81 -1.88 -10.91
N ARG A 76 2.80 -1.43 -11.67
CA ARG A 76 2.87 -1.28 -13.13
C ARG A 76 3.88 -0.23 -13.57
N ASP A 77 3.90 0.92 -12.90
CA ASP A 77 4.75 2.06 -13.26
C ASP A 77 6.23 1.82 -12.92
N THR A 78 6.50 1.07 -11.85
CA THR A 78 7.85 0.95 -11.28
C THR A 78 8.50 -0.41 -11.54
N GLY A 79 7.71 -1.41 -11.94
CA GLY A 79 8.14 -2.80 -12.02
C GLY A 79 8.34 -3.46 -10.64
N ALA A 80 7.93 -2.79 -9.55
CA ALA A 80 8.03 -3.35 -8.21
C ALA A 80 6.99 -4.45 -7.97
N ALA A 81 7.37 -5.47 -7.19
CA ALA A 81 6.43 -6.43 -6.62
C ALA A 81 5.78 -5.81 -5.39
N VAL A 82 4.45 -5.86 -5.29
CA VAL A 82 3.70 -5.31 -4.16
C VAL A 82 2.93 -6.41 -3.45
N VAL A 83 3.19 -6.57 -2.16
CA VAL A 83 2.43 -7.43 -1.24
C VAL A 83 1.71 -6.51 -0.26
N ALA A 84 0.39 -6.58 -0.24
CA ALA A 84 -0.42 -5.74 0.62
C ALA A 84 -1.27 -6.62 1.54
N ILE A 85 -1.11 -6.42 2.85
CA ILE A 85 -1.85 -7.15 3.88
C ILE A 85 -3.09 -6.32 4.22
N SER A 86 -4.27 -6.94 4.16
CA SER A 86 -5.52 -6.29 4.57
C SER A 86 -6.28 -7.22 5.50
N ASP A 87 -6.95 -6.65 6.49
CA ASP A 87 -7.96 -7.38 7.25
C ASP A 87 -9.17 -7.73 6.38
N ILE A 88 -9.84 -8.83 6.70
CA ILE A 88 -11.08 -9.27 6.06
C ILE A 88 -12.22 -8.47 6.70
N ASN A 89 -12.99 -7.72 5.91
CA ASN A 89 -14.15 -7.03 6.47
C ASN A 89 -15.16 -8.05 7.06
N LYS A 90 -15.87 -7.68 8.15
CA LYS A 90 -16.86 -8.55 8.82
C LYS A 90 -17.87 -9.16 7.85
N ALA A 91 -18.29 -8.41 6.82
CA ALA A 91 -19.23 -8.86 5.80
C ALA A 91 -18.66 -10.01 4.94
N ALA A 92 -17.39 -9.92 4.53
CA ALA A 92 -16.69 -10.98 3.81
C ALA A 92 -16.41 -12.18 4.71
N TYR A 93 -16.17 -11.95 6.00
CA TYR A 93 -16.07 -13.02 6.99
C TYR A 93 -17.41 -13.77 7.13
N GLN A 94 -18.52 -13.07 7.31
CA GLN A 94 -19.86 -13.66 7.40
C GLN A 94 -20.25 -14.40 6.11
N LYS A 95 -19.98 -13.81 4.94
CA LYS A 95 -20.22 -14.46 3.65
C LYS A 95 -19.36 -15.71 3.44
N ARG A 96 -18.12 -15.72 3.94
CA ARG A 96 -17.18 -16.84 3.77
C ARG A 96 -17.42 -17.97 4.77
N PHE A 97 -17.86 -17.66 5.99
CA PHE A 97 -17.98 -18.64 7.07
C PHE A 97 -19.41 -18.94 7.50
N GLY A 98 -20.43 -18.33 6.87
CA GLY A 98 -21.83 -18.77 6.98
C GLY A 98 -22.35 -18.93 8.41
N LEU A 99 -21.84 -18.14 9.35
CA LEU A 99 -22.31 -18.13 10.73
C LEU A 99 -23.48 -17.14 10.85
N GLU A 100 -24.57 -17.45 10.15
CA GLU A 100 -25.89 -17.06 10.63
C GLU A 100 -26.34 -18.16 11.59
N ARG A 101 -26.30 -17.85 12.88
CA ARG A 101 -27.18 -18.49 13.88
C ARG A 101 -28.24 -17.48 14.24
#